data_AF-A0A536KM40-F1
#
_entry.id   AF-A0A536KM40-F1
#
_cell.length_a   1.000
_cell.length_b   1.000
_cell.length_c   1.000
_cell.angle_alpha   90.00
_cell.angle_beta   90.00
_cell.angle_gamma   90.00
#
_symmetry.space_group_name_H-M   'P 1'
#
loop_
_entity.id
_entity.type
_entity.pdbx_description
1 polymer ?
#
loop_
_entity_poly.entity_id
_entity_poly.type
_entity_poly.pdbx_seq_one_letter_code
_entity_poly.pdbx_strand_id
1 'polypeptide(L)'
;MAGFKRVPLRGSDELFRPTGDPSTTPDIVDTPEVQVETSQPGLVMVELSPGEIQTLVEALQVSRYPDRARPRPTMPAFERLGALQDKLRAHLPEE
;
A
#
# COMPACT_ATOMS: atom_id res chain seq x y z
N MET A 1 20.95 56.14 -18.04
CA MET A 1 20.39 55.00 -17.27
C MET A 1 21.39 54.65 -16.18
N ALA A 2 21.08 54.98 -14.93
CA ALA A 2 21.95 54.65 -13.80
C ALA A 2 21.91 53.13 -13.56
N GLY A 3 23.07 52.48 -13.67
CA GLY A 3 23.20 51.03 -13.55
C GLY A 3 22.85 50.54 -12.14
N PHE A 4 22.18 49.40 -12.07
CA PHE A 4 21.80 48.75 -10.82
C PHE A 4 23.06 48.36 -10.02
N LYS A 5 23.16 48.86 -8.79
CA LYS A 5 24.24 48.52 -7.87
C LYS A 5 23.93 47.16 -7.23
N ARG A 6 24.75 46.15 -7.52
CA ARG A 6 24.64 44.82 -6.90
C ARG A 6 25.28 44.89 -5.51
N VAL A 7 24.46 44.77 -4.47
CA VAL A 7 24.92 44.70 -3.07
C VAL A 7 24.76 43.25 -2.61
N PRO A 8 25.85 42.58 -2.18
CA PRO A 8 25.74 41.21 -1.66
C PRO A 8 25.05 41.23 -0.29
N LEU A 9 23.98 40.45 -0.16
CA LEU A 9 23.30 40.21 1.11
C LEU A 9 24.16 39.25 1.94
N ARG A 10 24.70 39.72 3.07
CA ARG A 10 25.42 38.86 4.01
C ARG A 10 24.49 37.76 4.52
N GLY A 11 24.95 36.51 4.43
CA GLY A 11 24.21 35.32 4.88
C GLY A 11 23.52 34.53 3.76
N SER A 12 23.56 34.97 2.50
CA SER A 12 23.01 34.19 1.39
C SER A 12 23.68 32.82 1.23
N ASP A 13 24.96 32.71 1.58
CA ASP A 13 25.72 31.46 1.45
C ASP A 13 25.24 30.38 2.43
N GLU A 14 24.52 30.73 3.50
CA GLU A 14 23.97 29.74 4.45
C GLU A 14 22.67 29.11 3.92
N LEU A 15 21.91 29.83 3.10
CA LEU A 15 20.65 29.37 2.51
C LEU A 15 20.86 28.38 1.36
N PHE A 16 22.03 28.41 0.73
CA PHE A 16 22.39 27.51 -0.38
C PHE A 16 23.39 26.43 0.05
N ARG A 17 23.55 26.19 1.36
CA ARG A 17 24.32 25.04 1.83
C ARG A 17 23.64 23.75 1.34
N PRO A 18 24.36 22.84 0.67
CA PRO A 18 23.82 21.55 0.33
C PRO A 18 23.52 20.78 1.62
N THR A 19 22.24 20.67 1.99
CA THR A 19 21.78 19.71 3.00
C THR A 19 21.81 18.32 2.38
N GLY A 20 22.96 17.67 2.43
CA GLY A 20 23.09 16.31 1.93
C GLY A 20 24.39 15.71 2.43
N ASP A 21 24.31 14.93 3.50
CA ASP A 21 25.31 13.93 3.81
C ASP A 21 25.29 12.88 2.68
N PRO A 22 26.37 12.70 1.89
CA PRO A 22 26.40 11.71 0.82
C PRO A 22 26.80 10.32 1.37
N SER A 23 26.20 9.89 2.48
CA SER A 23 26.58 8.64 3.15
C SER A 23 25.44 8.06 3.99
N THR A 24 24.25 7.97 3.42
CA THR A 24 23.27 6.98 3.86
C THR A 24 22.85 6.21 2.63
N THR A 25 23.65 5.21 2.28
CA THR A 25 23.08 4.01 1.67
C THR A 25 21.85 3.65 2.49
N PRO A 26 20.64 3.61 1.91
CA PRO A 26 19.53 3.01 2.62
C PRO A 26 19.98 1.57 2.87
N ASP A 27 20.26 1.25 4.13
CA ASP A 27 20.28 -0.13 4.56
C ASP A 27 18.94 -0.68 4.10
N ILE A 28 18.99 -1.57 3.09
CA ILE A 28 17.84 -2.35 2.69
C ILE A 28 17.56 -3.16 3.94
N VAL A 29 16.63 -2.66 4.74
CA VAL A 29 16.13 -3.37 5.91
C VAL A 29 15.51 -4.62 5.32
N ASP A 30 16.27 -5.71 5.42
CA ASP A 30 15.81 -7.06 5.19
C ASP A 30 14.53 -7.16 6.02
N THR A 31 13.39 -7.12 5.34
CA THR A 31 12.09 -7.06 6.01
C THR A 31 12.03 -8.38 6.77
N PRO A 32 12.05 -8.38 8.12
CA PRO A 32 11.98 -9.64 8.83
C PRO A 32 10.67 -10.27 8.38
N GLU A 33 10.76 -11.47 7.78
CA GLU A 33 9.60 -12.34 7.64
C GLU A 33 9.06 -12.51 9.05
N VAL A 34 8.04 -11.72 9.39
CA VAL A 34 7.31 -11.86 10.63
C VAL A 34 6.59 -13.18 10.48
N GLN A 35 7.23 -14.26 10.90
CA GLN A 35 6.58 -15.54 11.07
C GLN A 35 5.52 -15.34 12.13
N VAL A 36 4.28 -15.14 11.68
CA VAL A 36 3.14 -15.00 12.57
C VAL A 36 2.87 -16.40 13.15
N GLU A 37 3.48 -16.67 14.31
CA GLU A 37 3.18 -17.87 15.09
C GLU A 37 1.69 -17.84 15.47
N THR A 38 0.85 -18.52 14.69
CA THR A 38 -0.57 -18.69 14.98
C THR A 38 -0.82 -20.12 15.37
N SER A 39 -0.37 -20.49 16.57
CA SER A 39 -0.86 -21.68 17.26
C SER A 39 -1.86 -21.24 18.35
N GLN A 40 -2.96 -20.61 17.92
CA GLN A 40 -4.17 -20.57 18.72
C GLN A 40 -5.14 -21.61 18.15
N PRO A 41 -5.58 -22.60 18.94
CA PRO A 41 -6.48 -23.63 18.43
C PRO A 41 -7.81 -22.99 17.99
N GLY A 42 -8.14 -23.14 16.70
CA GLY A 42 -9.40 -22.69 16.11
C GLY A 42 -9.32 -21.43 15.23
N LEU A 43 -8.14 -20.84 15.03
CA LEU A 43 -7.97 -19.74 14.06
C LEU A 43 -7.36 -20.26 12.76
N VAL A 44 -7.88 -19.80 11.62
CA VAL A 44 -7.30 -20.07 10.30
C VAL A 44 -6.63 -18.80 9.79
N MET A 45 -5.33 -18.91 9.51
CA MET A 45 -4.56 -17.85 8.87
C MET A 45 -4.56 -18.05 7.35
N VAL A 46 -4.90 -17.01 6.61
CA VAL A 46 -4.88 -17.01 5.14
C VAL A 46 -4.00 -15.87 4.65
N GLU A 47 -2.97 -16.20 3.88
CA GLU A 47 -2.11 -15.21 3.25
C GLU A 47 -2.76 -14.66 1.98
N LEU A 48 -2.92 -13.34 1.91
CA LEU A 48 -3.50 -12.64 0.77
C LEU A 48 -2.46 -11.72 0.11
N SER A 49 -2.39 -11.76 -1.21
CA SER A 49 -1.59 -10.82 -1.98
C SER A 49 -2.20 -9.40 -1.92
N PRO A 50 -1.43 -8.34 -2.16
CA PRO A 50 -1.96 -6.97 -2.18
C PRO A 50 -3.14 -6.80 -3.16
N GLY A 51 -3.12 -7.47 -4.31
CA GLY A 51 -4.20 -7.44 -5.30
C GLY A 51 -5.47 -8.16 -4.83
N GLU A 52 -5.32 -9.26 -4.08
CA GLU A 52 -6.45 -9.96 -3.45
C GLU A 52 -7.08 -9.10 -2.34
N ILE A 53 -6.26 -8.42 -1.53
CA ILE A 53 -6.73 -7.48 -0.51
C ILE A 53 -7.54 -6.36 -1.15
N GLN A 54 -7.06 -5.78 -2.25
CA GLN A 54 -7.81 -4.74 -2.97
C GLN A 54 -9.17 -5.27 -3.46
N THR A 55 -9.18 -6.46 -4.05
CA THR A 55 -10.42 -7.11 -4.53
C THR A 55 -11.41 -7.35 -3.39
N LEU A 56 -10.92 -7.77 -2.22
CA LEU A 56 -11.74 -7.95 -1.02
C LEU A 56 -12.36 -6.64 -0.54
N VAL A 57 -11.58 -5.57 -0.49
CA VAL A 57 -12.05 -4.24 -0.08
C VAL A 57 -13.13 -3.74 -1.05
N GLU A 58 -12.94 -3.90 -2.35
CA GLU A 58 -13.93 -3.54 -3.36
C GLU A 58 -15.24 -4.32 -3.15
N ALA A 59 -15.17 -5.64 -2.92
CA ALA A 59 -16.34 -6.47 -2.64
C ALA A 59 -17.09 -6.04 -1.36
N LEU A 60 -16.35 -5.75 -0.28
CA LEU A 60 -16.92 -5.25 0.98
C LEU A 60 -17.61 -3.90 0.80
N GLN A 61 -17.06 -3.01 -0.03
CA GLN A 61 -17.70 -1.73 -0.33
C GLN A 61 -19.01 -1.89 -1.11
N VAL A 62 -19.10 -2.87 -2.01
CA VAL A 62 -20.35 -3.18 -2.72
C VAL A 62 -21.38 -3.70 -1.74
N SER A 63 -21.00 -4.65 -0.87
CA SER A 63 -21.87 -5.21 0.17
C SER A 63 -22.38 -4.12 1.14
N ARG A 64 -21.52 -3.20 1.56
CA ARG A 64 -21.87 -2.12 2.50
C ARG A 64 -22.75 -1.03 1.91
N TYR A 65 -22.66 -0.80 0.60
CA TYR A 65 -23.38 0.27 -0.10
C TYR A 65 -24.05 -0.27 -1.37
N PRO A 66 -25.10 -1.11 -1.24
CA PRO A 66 -25.75 -1.76 -2.37
C PRO A 66 -26.50 -0.76 -3.26
N ASP A 67 -27.01 0.34 -2.69
CA ASP A 67 -27.80 1.35 -3.42
C ASP A 67 -26.95 2.28 -4.30
N ARG A 68 -25.61 2.22 -4.17
CA ARG A 68 -24.73 3.03 -5.01
C ARG A 68 -24.67 2.42 -6.41
N ALA A 69 -25.17 3.15 -7.39
CA ALA A 69 -25.01 2.80 -8.80
C ALA A 69 -23.51 2.63 -9.11
N ARG A 70 -23.11 1.40 -9.45
CA ARG A 70 -21.76 1.05 -9.87
C ARG A 70 -21.80 0.37 -11.24
N PRO A 71 -20.76 0.56 -12.07
CA PRO A 71 -20.65 -0.18 -13.32
C PRO A 71 -20.57 -1.68 -13.01
N ARG A 72 -21.12 -2.51 -13.92
CA ARG A 72 -20.93 -3.96 -13.83
C ARG A 72 -19.43 -4.26 -13.87
N PRO A 73 -18.93 -5.18 -13.03
CA PRO A 73 -17.53 -5.54 -13.04
C PRO A 73 -17.15 -6.09 -14.42
N THR A 74 -15.92 -5.83 -14.85
CA THR A 74 -15.38 -6.46 -16.05
C THR A 74 -15.19 -7.95 -15.82
N MET A 75 -15.22 -8.76 -16.88
CA MET A 75 -14.99 -10.21 -16.79
C MET A 75 -13.74 -10.57 -15.96
N PRO A 76 -12.55 -9.98 -16.18
CA PRO A 76 -11.37 -10.29 -15.38
C PRO A 76 -11.47 -9.86 -13.91
N ALA A 77 -12.30 -8.85 -13.58
CA ALA A 77 -12.55 -8.50 -12.18
C ALA A 77 -13.46 -9.55 -11.50
N PHE A 78 -14.44 -10.06 -12.24
CA PHE A 78 -15.33 -11.12 -11.76
C PHE A 78 -14.56 -12.43 -11.49
N GLU A 79 -13.69 -12.84 -12.42
CA GLU A 79 -12.85 -14.04 -12.27
C GLU A 79 -11.92 -13.94 -11.05
N ARG A 80 -11.29 -12.77 -10.83
CA ARG A 80 -10.44 -12.51 -9.65
C ARG A 80 -11.22 -12.63 -8.35
N LEU A 81 -12.46 -12.11 -8.31
CA LEU A 81 -13.33 -12.24 -7.15
C LEU A 81 -13.71 -13.71 -6.88
N GLY A 82 -14.00 -14.47 -7.93
CA GLY A 82 -14.28 -15.91 -7.83
C GLY A 82 -13.10 -16.69 -7.28
N ALA A 83 -11.90 -16.49 -7.84
CA ALA A 83 -10.67 -17.13 -7.35
C ALA A 83 -10.38 -16.81 -5.88
N LEU A 84 -10.60 -15.55 -5.46
CA LEU A 84 -10.46 -15.15 -4.07
C LEU A 84 -11.50 -15.85 -3.17
N GLN A 85 -12.75 -15.97 -3.63
CA GLN A 85 -13.80 -16.65 -2.89
C GLN A 85 -13.48 -18.13 -2.69
N ASP A 86 -13.01 -18.82 -3.73
CA ASP A 86 -12.64 -20.23 -3.67
C ASP A 86 -11.46 -20.45 -2.72
N LYS A 87 -10.44 -19.58 -2.78
CA LYS A 87 -9.32 -19.58 -1.84
C LYS A 87 -9.80 -19.44 -0.40
N LEU A 88 -10.65 -18.46 -0.10
CA LEU A 88 -11.16 -18.25 1.26
C LEU A 88 -12.03 -19.43 1.74
N ARG A 89 -12.84 -20.02 0.85
CA ARG A 89 -13.67 -21.19 1.18
C ARG A 89 -12.85 -22.43 1.49
N ALA A 90 -11.76 -22.67 0.77
CA ALA A 90 -10.86 -23.80 1.05
C ALA A 90 -10.24 -23.74 2.46
N HIS A 91 -10.19 -22.54 3.05
CA HIS A 91 -9.70 -22.30 4.39
C HIS A 91 -10.81 -22.16 5.44
N LEU A 92 -12.09 -22.22 5.06
CA LEU A 92 -13.16 -22.27 6.05
C LEU A 92 -13.25 -23.69 6.63
N PRO A 93 -13.29 -23.85 7.96
CA PRO A 93 -13.66 -25.13 8.54
C PRO A 93 -15.12 -25.44 8.16
N GLU A 94 -15.36 -26.62 7.58
CA GLU A 94 -16.71 -27.17 7.46
C GLU A 94 -17.24 -27.38 8.90
N GLU A 95 -18.36 -26.72 9.24
CA GLU A 95 -19.06 -26.91 10.52
C GLU A 95 -19.77 -28.26 10.62
#